data_AF-A0A1G7MAX2-F1
#
_entry.id   AF-A0A1G7MAX2-F1
#
_cell.length_a   1.000
_cell.length_b   1.000
_cell.length_c   1.000
_cell.angle_alpha   90.00
_cell.angle_beta   90.00
_cell.angle_gamma   90.00
#
_symmetry.space_group_name_H-M   'P 1'
#
loop_
_entity.id
_entity.type
_entity.pdbx_description
1 polymer ?
#
loop_
_entity_poly.entity_id
_entity_poly.type
_entity_poly.pdbx_seq_one_letter_code
_entity_poly.pdbx_strand_id
1 'polypeptide(L)'
;MGHSALVPHFFGPTGLFSQHIYKVEPKAKSALSREWLYLLLSVSPKGQEIRSYSNGTTVNMLPMDALELPEVLVPPHSVVEAFDAAAKPMFARKESIEVENQTLATLRDTLLPRLMSGDLRVGVARDEMEAMA
;
A
#
# COMPACT_ATOMS: atom_id res chain seq x y z
N MET A 1 -12.96 -5.16 -11.42
CA MET A 1 -13.63 -5.13 -10.10
C MET A 1 -12.70 -4.46 -9.10
N GLY A 2 -13.11 -3.35 -8.48
CA GLY A 2 -12.22 -2.40 -7.78
C GLY A 2 -11.38 -3.02 -6.66
N HIS A 3 -10.08 -2.71 -6.63
CA HIS A 3 -9.14 -3.25 -5.64
C HIS A 3 -8.92 -2.28 -4.49
N SER A 4 -8.94 -2.81 -3.27
CA SER A 4 -8.47 -2.07 -2.10
C SER A 4 -6.95 -1.95 -2.15
N ALA A 5 -6.46 -0.80 -1.73
CA ALA A 5 -5.04 -0.53 -1.57
C ALA A 5 -4.82 0.07 -0.19
N LEU A 6 -3.71 -0.30 0.44
CA LEU A 6 -3.22 0.39 1.62
C LEU A 6 -2.36 1.55 1.12
N VAL A 7 -2.69 2.78 1.52
CA VAL A 7 -1.91 3.96 1.13
C VAL A 7 -0.61 3.96 1.94
N PRO A 8 0.57 3.87 1.27
CA PRO A 8 1.85 3.96 1.95
C PRO A 8 2.04 5.28 2.72
N HIS A 9 2.73 5.22 3.85
CA HIS A 9 3.02 6.38 4.69
C HIS A 9 3.91 7.41 4.00
N PHE A 10 4.76 7.00 3.07
CA PHE A 10 5.65 7.94 2.36
C PHE A 10 4.92 8.96 1.48
N PHE A 11 3.64 8.75 1.17
CA PHE A 11 2.80 9.77 0.50
C PHE A 11 2.37 10.92 1.43
N GLY A 12 2.59 10.78 2.74
CA GLY A 12 2.23 11.78 3.73
C GLY A 12 0.72 11.83 4.05
N PRO A 13 0.27 12.86 4.79
CA PRO A 13 -1.10 12.94 5.30
C PRO A 13 -2.12 13.46 4.28
N THR A 14 -1.66 14.03 3.15
CA THR A 14 -2.51 14.69 2.17
C THR A 14 -2.44 13.95 0.85
N GLY A 15 -3.59 13.56 0.31
CA GLY A 15 -3.70 12.89 -0.99
C GLY A 15 -4.86 13.45 -1.81
N LEU A 16 -4.69 13.47 -3.13
CA LEU A 16 -5.78 13.74 -4.07
C LEU A 16 -6.34 12.40 -4.56
N PHE A 17 -7.67 12.26 -4.51
CA PHE A 17 -8.36 11.06 -4.94
C PHE A 17 -9.34 11.41 -6.07
N SER A 18 -9.48 10.52 -7.05
CA SER A 18 -10.46 10.67 -8.12
C SER A 18 -11.86 10.29 -7.65
N GLN A 19 -12.88 10.68 -8.41
CA GLN A 19 -14.31 10.48 -8.08
C GLN A 19 -14.75 9.02 -7.92
N HIS A 20 -13.92 8.05 -8.30
CA HIS A 20 -14.26 6.62 -8.29
C HIS A 20 -13.53 5.84 -7.18
N ILE A 21 -12.94 6.54 -6.20
CA ILE A 21 -12.21 5.93 -5.08
C ILE A 21 -12.81 6.42 -3.78
N TYR A 22 -12.95 5.51 -2.83
CA TYR A 22 -13.31 5.83 -1.45
C TYR A 22 -12.10 5.69 -0.54
N LYS A 23 -11.94 6.66 0.35
CA LYS A 23 -10.96 6.60 1.43
C LYS A 23 -11.64 6.03 2.67
N VAL A 24 -11.12 4.91 3.17
CA VAL A 24 -11.57 4.29 4.42
C VAL A 24 -10.51 4.51 5.48
N GLU A 25 -10.87 5.25 6.53
CA GLU A 25 -9.97 5.51 7.67
C GLU A 25 -10.60 4.96 8.98
N PRO A 26 -9.88 4.11 9.72
CA PRO A 26 -10.35 3.67 11.02
C PRO A 26 -10.41 4.88 11.98
N LYS A 27 -11.51 5.00 12.73
CA LYS A 27 -11.63 6.00 13.79
C LYS A 27 -10.62 5.72 14.90
N ALA A 28 -10.25 6.74 15.69
CA ALA A 28 -9.29 6.61 16.78
C ALA A 28 -9.64 5.53 17.83
N LYS A 29 -10.94 5.25 18.02
CA LYS A 29 -11.45 4.20 18.92
C LYS A 29 -11.92 2.94 18.17
N SER A 30 -11.47 2.75 16.94
CA SER A 30 -11.80 1.58 16.13
C SER A 30 -11.21 0.33 16.77
N ALA A 31 -12.01 -0.74 16.84
CA ALA A 31 -11.52 -2.06 17.25
C ALA A 31 -10.65 -2.72 16.17
N LEU A 32 -10.72 -2.25 14.91
CA LEU A 32 -10.01 -2.81 13.77
C LEU A 32 -8.87 -1.88 13.34
N SER A 33 -7.70 -2.47 13.09
CA SER A 33 -6.55 -1.78 12.51
C SER A 33 -6.72 -1.57 11.00
N ARG A 34 -5.90 -0.69 10.42
CA ARG A 34 -5.88 -0.43 8.98
C ARG A 34 -5.50 -1.70 8.21
N GLU A 35 -4.53 -2.46 8.70
CA GLU A 35 -4.05 -3.70 8.08
C GLU A 35 -5.14 -4.77 8.09
N TRP A 36 -5.90 -4.87 9.18
CA TRP A 36 -7.07 -5.76 9.26
C TRP A 36 -8.13 -5.36 8.24
N LEU A 37 -8.51 -4.07 8.19
CA LEU A 37 -9.49 -3.56 7.22
C LEU A 37 -9.04 -3.81 5.78
N TYR A 38 -7.76 -3.59 5.49
CA TYR A 38 -7.20 -3.86 4.18
C TYR A 38 -7.36 -5.34 3.79
N LEU A 39 -7.03 -6.28 4.67
CA LEU A 39 -7.19 -7.72 4.38
C LEU A 39 -8.67 -8.14 4.31
N LEU A 40 -9.51 -7.60 5.18
CA LEU A 40 -10.95 -7.81 5.13
C LEU A 40 -11.52 -7.42 3.76
N LEU A 41 -11.18 -6.24 3.26
CA LEU A 41 -11.69 -5.77 1.97
C LEU A 41 -11.00 -6.46 0.77
N SER A 42 -9.74 -6.83 0.91
CA SER A 42 -8.93 -7.38 -0.18
C SER A 42 -9.16 -8.87 -0.42
N VAL A 43 -9.21 -9.67 0.66
CA VAL A 43 -9.11 -11.13 0.55
C VAL A 43 -10.24 -11.89 1.23
N SER A 44 -11.03 -11.26 2.10
CA SER A 44 -12.11 -11.98 2.79
C SER A 44 -13.35 -12.20 1.90
N PRO A 45 -14.20 -13.20 2.22
CA PRO A 45 -15.48 -13.38 1.55
C PRO A 45 -16.37 -12.13 1.61
N LYS A 46 -16.31 -11.38 2.70
CA LYS A 46 -17.05 -10.12 2.86
C LYS A 46 -16.54 -9.03 1.91
N GLY A 47 -15.23 -8.97 1.67
CA GLY A 47 -14.65 -8.10 0.65
C GLY A 47 -15.15 -8.44 -0.76
N GLN A 48 -15.31 -9.73 -1.06
CA GLN A 48 -15.90 -10.18 -2.34
C GLN A 48 -17.39 -9.81 -2.46
N GLU A 49 -18.14 -9.95 -1.37
CA GLU A 49 -19.54 -9.52 -1.30
C GLU A 49 -19.67 -8.01 -1.55
N ILE A 50 -18.86 -7.18 -0.88
CA ILE A 50 -18.80 -5.74 -1.12
C ILE A 50 -18.55 -5.44 -2.60
N ARG A 51 -17.56 -6.10 -3.20
CA ARG A 51 -17.24 -5.95 -4.63
C ARG A 51 -18.38 -6.39 -5.55
N SER A 52 -19.23 -7.33 -5.12
CA SER A 52 -20.36 -7.82 -5.92
C SER A 52 -21.49 -6.79 -6.06
N TYR A 53 -21.56 -5.80 -5.15
CA TYR A 53 -22.49 -4.67 -5.27
C TYR A 53 -22.07 -3.65 -6.34
N SER A 54 -20.94 -3.84 -7.03
CA SER A 54 -20.54 -2.95 -8.12
C SER A 54 -21.56 -3.04 -9.25
N ASN A 55 -22.15 -1.90 -9.61
CA ASN A 55 -23.16 -1.80 -10.66
C ASN A 55 -22.58 -1.13 -11.90
N GLY A 56 -22.93 -1.63 -13.09
CA GLY A 56 -22.62 -1.01 -14.38
C GLY A 56 -21.98 -1.96 -15.41
N THR A 57 -22.47 -1.95 -16.65
CA THR A 57 -21.95 -2.79 -17.74
C THR A 57 -20.73 -2.18 -18.46
N THR A 58 -20.51 -0.87 -18.31
CA THR A 58 -19.42 -0.12 -18.99
C THR A 58 -18.43 0.52 -18.01
N VAL A 59 -18.90 1.00 -16.85
CA VAL A 59 -18.09 1.51 -15.74
C VAL A 59 -18.65 0.92 -14.45
N ASN A 60 -17.92 -0.01 -13.84
CA ASN A 60 -18.31 -0.60 -12.57
C ASN A 60 -18.06 0.40 -11.45
N MET A 61 -19.14 0.96 -10.88
CA MET A 61 -19.07 1.84 -9.73
C MET A 61 -19.58 1.11 -8.49
N LEU A 62 -18.83 1.21 -7.40
CA LEU A 62 -19.28 0.75 -6.09
C LEU A 62 -20.15 1.87 -5.49
N PRO A 63 -21.45 1.68 -5.22
CA PRO A 63 -22.24 2.69 -4.52
C PRO A 63 -21.77 2.82 -3.07
N MET A 64 -21.95 4.00 -2.45
CA MET A 64 -21.60 4.22 -1.04
C MET A 64 -22.31 3.22 -0.11
N ASP A 65 -23.57 2.91 -0.42
CA ASP A 65 -24.38 1.95 0.31
C ASP A 65 -23.72 0.56 0.38
N ALA A 66 -22.90 0.18 -0.62
CA ALA A 66 -22.18 -1.09 -0.59
C ALA A 66 -21.07 -1.15 0.48
N LEU A 67 -20.64 -0.01 1.02
CA LEU A 67 -19.73 0.07 2.17
C LEU A 67 -20.48 0.23 3.49
N GLU A 68 -21.70 0.78 3.48
CA GLU A 68 -22.48 1.06 4.70
C GLU A 68 -23.41 -0.09 5.10
N LEU A 69 -23.98 -0.82 4.13
CA LEU A 69 -24.92 -1.91 4.35
C LEU A 69 -24.32 -3.21 4.91
N PRO A 70 -23.10 -3.65 4.51
CA PRO A 70 -22.59 -4.94 4.95
C PRO A 70 -22.16 -4.90 6.42
N GLU A 71 -22.80 -5.73 7.23
CA GLU A 71 -22.32 -5.97 8.59
C GLU A 71 -21.07 -6.86 8.58
N VAL A 72 -20.08 -6.47 9.39
CA VAL A 72 -18.82 -7.18 9.56
C VAL A 72 -18.73 -7.65 11.00
N LEU A 73 -18.36 -8.92 11.19
CA LEU A 73 -18.05 -9.45 12.51
C LEU A 73 -16.77 -8.78 13.06
N VAL A 74 -16.90 -8.11 14.20
CA VAL A 74 -15.77 -7.52 14.91
C VAL A 74 -15.22 -8.58 15.88
N PRO A 75 -13.99 -9.08 15.69
CA PRO A 75 -13.40 -10.06 16.58
C PRO A 75 -13.05 -9.43 17.94
N PRO A 76 -12.81 -10.24 18.99
CA PRO A 76 -12.34 -9.76 20.28
C PRO A 76 -11.01 -9.00 20.15
N HIS A 77 -10.80 -8.01 21.02
CA HIS A 77 -9.60 -7.16 21.01
C HIS A 77 -8.29 -7.96 21.03
N SER A 78 -8.23 -9.01 21.84
CA SER A 78 -7.05 -9.88 21.96
C SER A 78 -6.66 -10.56 20.64
N VAL A 79 -7.64 -10.88 19.79
CA VAL A 79 -7.40 -11.47 18.46
C VAL A 79 -6.83 -10.43 17.51
N VAL A 80 -7.36 -9.20 17.55
CA VAL A 80 -6.84 -8.09 16.74
C VAL A 80 -5.42 -7.75 17.17
N GLU A 81 -5.13 -7.70 18.46
CA GLU A 81 -3.78 -7.45 18.98
C GLU A 81 -2.79 -8.52 18.52
N ALA A 82 -3.16 -9.80 18.62
CA ALA A 82 -2.30 -10.90 18.17
C ALA A 82 -2.04 -10.84 16.65
N PHE A 83 -3.07 -10.50 15.86
CA PHE A 83 -2.91 -10.27 14.44
C PHE A 83 -2.00 -9.07 14.15
N ASP A 84 -2.25 -7.93 14.81
CA ASP A 84 -1.51 -6.68 14.59
C ASP A 84 -0.03 -6.84 14.92
N ALA A 85 0.30 -7.61 15.95
CA ALA A 85 1.67 -7.93 16.34
C ALA A 85 2.47 -8.61 15.21
N ALA A 86 1.78 -9.39 14.36
CA ALA A 86 2.40 -10.05 13.20
C ALA A 86 2.26 -9.23 11.91
N ALA A 87 1.08 -8.68 11.64
CA ALA A 87 0.77 -8.05 10.36
C ALA A 87 1.47 -6.69 10.19
N LYS A 88 1.43 -5.82 11.22
CA LYS A 88 2.03 -4.48 11.14
C LYS A 88 3.52 -4.50 10.77
N PRO A 89 4.40 -5.30 11.39
CA PRO A 89 5.80 -5.34 10.99
C PRO A 89 5.98 -5.89 9.57
N MET A 90 5.15 -6.83 9.12
CA MET A 90 5.21 -7.35 7.74
C MET A 90 4.85 -6.26 6.72
N PHE A 91 3.77 -5.50 6.94
CA PHE A 91 3.37 -4.41 6.06
C PHE A 91 4.40 -3.26 6.07
N ALA A 92 4.93 -2.91 7.24
CA ALA A 92 6.00 -1.91 7.35
C ALA A 92 7.27 -2.35 6.62
N ARG A 93 7.64 -3.64 6.73
CA ARG A 93 8.80 -4.19 6.01
C ARG A 93 8.57 -4.19 4.50
N LYS A 94 7.37 -4.56 4.05
CA LYS A 94 6.99 -4.49 2.63
C LYS A 94 7.16 -3.07 2.10
N GLU A 95 6.63 -2.07 2.79
CA GLU A 95 6.76 -0.67 2.40
C GLU A 95 8.23 -0.21 2.34
N SER A 96 9.04 -0.57 3.35
CA SER A 96 10.48 -0.28 3.35
C SER A 96 11.20 -0.90 2.14
N ILE A 97 10.85 -2.13 1.76
CA ILE A 97 11.43 -2.81 0.59
C ILE A 97 10.99 -2.12 -0.70
N GLU A 98 9.74 -1.67 -0.81
CA GLU A 98 9.25 -0.93 -1.98
C GLU A 98 10.02 0.38 -2.18
N VAL A 99 10.25 1.13 -1.10
CA VAL A 99 11.05 2.37 -1.14
C VAL A 99 12.50 2.07 -1.56
N GLU A 100 13.14 1.08 -0.95
CA GLU A 100 14.50 0.67 -1.28
C GLU A 100 14.61 0.22 -2.75
N ASN A 101 13.65 -0.57 -3.23
CA ASN A 101 13.61 -1.03 -4.60
C ASN A 101 13.54 0.13 -5.59
N GLN A 102 12.70 1.14 -5.30
CA GLN A 102 12.61 2.34 -6.12
C GLN A 102 13.92 3.11 -6.15
N THR A 103 14.60 3.27 -5.01
CA THR A 103 15.92 3.91 -4.95
C THR A 103 16.96 3.14 -5.76
N LEU A 104 17.02 1.81 -5.62
CA LEU A 104 17.95 0.95 -6.36
C LEU A 104 17.67 0.98 -7.87
N ALA A 105 16.40 0.98 -8.28
CA ALA A 105 16.02 1.09 -9.68
C ALA A 105 16.46 2.43 -10.28
N THR A 106 16.20 3.55 -9.58
CA THR A 106 16.65 4.88 -10.00
C THR A 106 18.17 4.96 -10.07
N LEU A 107 18.87 4.39 -9.09
CA LEU A 107 20.34 4.35 -9.08
C LEU A 107 20.87 3.55 -10.28
N ARG A 108 20.32 2.36 -10.55
CA ARG A 108 20.67 1.54 -11.72
C ARG A 108 20.46 2.33 -13.01
N ASP A 109 19.29 2.92 -13.19
CA ASP A 109 18.94 3.62 -14.43
C ASP A 109 19.79 4.89 -14.65
N THR A 110 20.30 5.48 -13.57
CA THR A 110 21.23 6.62 -13.63
C THR A 110 22.66 6.20 -13.92
N LEU A 111 23.14 5.12 -13.27
CA LEU A 111 24.54 4.70 -13.36
C LEU A 111 24.82 3.85 -14.60
N LEU A 112 23.91 2.96 -14.98
CA LEU A 112 24.15 1.99 -16.05
C LEU A 112 24.48 2.66 -17.40
N PRO A 113 23.78 3.73 -17.85
CA PRO A 113 24.14 4.43 -19.07
C PRO A 113 25.55 5.05 -19.01
N ARG A 114 25.93 5.64 -17.88
CA ARG A 114 27.25 6.29 -17.68
C ARG A 114 28.39 5.29 -17.59
N LEU A 115 28.13 4.11 -17.04
CA LEU A 115 29.08 3.00 -17.03
C LEU A 115 29.27 2.43 -18.44
N MET A 116 28.19 2.31 -19.23
CA MET A 116 28.26 1.81 -20.60
C MET A 116 28.92 2.80 -21.57
N SER A 117 28.75 4.11 -21.38
CA SER A 117 29.44 5.14 -22.19
C SER A 117 30.93 5.28 -21.84
N GLY A 118 31.36 4.74 -20.70
CA GLY A 118 32.72 4.90 -20.18
C GLY A 118 32.97 6.24 -19.48
N ASP A 119 31.95 7.09 -19.37
CA ASP A 119 32.00 8.36 -18.63
C ASP A 119 32.16 8.16 -17.13
N LEU A 120 31.78 6.98 -16.63
CA LEU A 120 31.98 6.56 -15.26
C LEU A 120 32.82 5.27 -15.26
N ARG A 121 34.00 5.31 -14.63
CA ARG A 121 34.84 4.11 -14.43
C ARG A 121 34.62 3.58 -13.02
N VAL A 122 34.42 2.27 -12.89
CA VAL A 122 34.04 1.60 -11.63
C VAL A 122 34.98 1.94 -10.46
N GLY A 123 36.28 2.12 -10.72
CA GLY A 123 37.25 2.53 -9.69
C GLY A 123 37.02 3.96 -9.17
N VAL A 124 36.77 4.93 -10.06
CA VAL A 124 36.55 6.34 -9.69
C VAL A 124 35.18 6.54 -9.03
N ALA A 125 34.16 5.81 -9.50
CA ALA A 125 32.82 5.84 -8.92
C ALA A 125 32.79 5.37 -7.46
N ARG A 126 33.62 4.38 -7.12
CA ARG A 126 33.75 3.90 -5.74
C ARG A 126 34.33 4.98 -4.83
N ASP A 127 35.39 5.64 -5.27
CA ASP A 127 36.05 6.71 -4.52
C ASP A 127 35.14 7.95 -4.36
N GLU A 128 34.39 8.33 -5.40
CA GLU A 128 33.44 9.45 -5.35
C GLU A 128 32.22 9.16 -4.44
N MET A 129 31.74 7.92 -4.39
CA MET A 129 30.65 7.52 -3.50
C MET A 129 31.09 7.40 -2.03
N GLU A 130 32.31 6.92 -1.77
CA GLU A 130 32.89 6.87 -0.42
C GLU A 130 33.23 8.28 0.12
N ALA A 131 33.50 9.26 -0.75
CA ALA A 131 33.74 10.65 -0.34
C ALA A 131 32.46 11.48 -0.09
N MET A 132 31.30 11.01 -0.57
CA MET A 132 29.99 11.67 -0.35
C MET A 132 29.17 11.06 0.81
N ALA A 133 29.64 9.95 1.39
CA ALA A 133 29.06 9.31 2.57
C ALA A 133 29.74 9.77 3.87
#